data_AF-A0A7W1DTT8-F1
#
_entry.id   AF-A0A7W1DTT8-F1
#
_cell.length_a   1.000
_cell.length_b   1.000
_cell.length_c   1.000
_cell.angle_alpha   90.00
_cell.angle_beta   90.00
_cell.angle_gamma   90.00
#
_symmetry.space_group_name_H-M   'P 1'
#
loop_
_entity.id
_entity.type
_entity.pdbx_description
1 polymer ?
#
loop_
_entity_poly.entity_id
_entity_poly.type
_entity_poly.pdbx_seq_one_letter_code
_entity_poly.pdbx_strand_id
1 'polypeptide(L)'
;MSSFRPVRAAWLTLLLVILLTGRLWAQGFPLSVEAPASLGTVAERIRQLDRGRLADALARAGLPPPVDARITLVPEGDRRALAAPAWVAAQAFGSREVLIFPARIGSYPHSSLETVVWHEVVHLALSARAGDRPLPRWFHEGVAMSVESGWGFDSQLRLLFAAAGDPSLADLNRLFASDIQPDNAAAYLLAAALVSDVRRTHGPEVPGEVAARVAAGMPFRQAFAAVTGEVPETSADRAWASYRRWASWLPVLTGGGFLWLVILLLAGIAFFASLRRRARQRRRWEEEERREESEASARRTHLADPEALAADRDDRDEPKR
;
A
#
# COMPACT_ATOMS: atom_id res chain seq x y z
N MET A 1 13.88 32.12 -55.02
CA MET A 1 15.02 31.67 -54.18
C MET A 1 14.90 32.41 -52.85
N SER A 2 14.30 31.79 -51.82
CA SER A 2 14.98 31.12 -50.69
C SER A 2 15.98 32.03 -49.97
N SER A 3 15.96 32.22 -48.64
CA SER A 3 15.21 31.55 -47.57
C SER A 3 15.29 32.35 -46.25
N PHE A 4 14.20 32.28 -45.48
CA PHE A 4 14.11 32.57 -44.04
C PHE A 4 15.20 31.86 -43.23
N ARG A 5 15.66 32.46 -42.11
CA ARG A 5 15.89 31.82 -40.77
C ARG A 5 16.63 32.70 -39.72
N PRO A 6 16.01 33.73 -39.11
CA PRO A 6 16.48 34.22 -37.81
C PRO A 6 15.67 33.65 -36.63
N VAL A 7 14.44 33.17 -36.86
CA VAL A 7 13.53 32.74 -35.77
C VAL A 7 13.98 31.42 -35.12
N ARG A 8 14.61 30.51 -35.86
CA ARG A 8 15.01 29.18 -35.32
C ARG A 8 16.14 29.25 -34.27
N ALA A 9 17.01 30.25 -34.36
CA ALA A 9 18.12 30.42 -33.41
C ALA A 9 17.61 30.86 -32.02
N ALA A 10 16.63 31.75 -31.98
CA ALA A 10 16.02 32.23 -30.73
C ALA A 10 15.26 31.13 -29.97
N TRP A 11 14.55 30.25 -30.69
CA TRP A 11 13.89 29.09 -30.09
C TRP A 11 14.89 28.05 -29.55
N LEU A 12 16.00 27.81 -30.25
CA LEU A 12 17.06 26.91 -29.78
C LEU A 12 17.74 27.43 -28.51
N THR A 13 18.00 28.74 -28.40
CA THR A 13 18.53 29.34 -27.16
C THR A 13 17.54 29.30 -26.01
N LEU A 14 16.24 29.51 -26.26
CA LEU A 14 15.21 29.42 -25.22
C LEU A 14 15.04 27.96 -24.75
N LEU A 15 15.07 26.99 -25.67
CA LEU A 15 14.98 25.56 -25.35
C LEU A 15 16.25 25.07 -24.64
N LEU A 16 17.43 25.59 -25.00
CA LEU A 16 18.70 25.30 -24.32
C LEU A 16 18.72 25.91 -22.91
N VAL A 17 18.19 27.13 -22.72
CA VAL A 17 18.03 27.74 -21.38
C VAL A 17 17.01 26.96 -20.56
N ILE A 18 15.87 26.54 -21.12
CA ILE A 18 14.88 25.71 -20.41
C ILE A 18 15.45 24.32 -20.06
N LEU A 19 16.27 23.72 -20.92
CA LEU A 19 16.95 22.46 -20.66
C LEU A 19 18.13 22.60 -19.68
N LEU A 20 18.83 23.75 -19.67
CA LEU A 20 19.86 24.04 -18.67
C LEU A 20 19.26 24.42 -17.31
N THR A 21 18.15 25.15 -17.26
CA THR A 21 17.43 25.41 -16.02
C THR A 21 16.83 24.10 -15.50
N GLY A 22 16.26 23.26 -16.35
CA GLY A 22 15.78 21.92 -15.97
C GLY A 22 16.88 21.01 -15.43
N ARG A 23 18.12 21.14 -15.92
CA ARG A 23 19.29 20.41 -15.39
C ARG A 23 19.88 21.01 -14.12
N LEU A 24 19.66 22.29 -13.81
CA LEU A 24 20.12 22.91 -12.56
C LEU A 24 19.28 22.47 -11.35
N TRP A 25 18.06 21.98 -11.55
CA TRP A 25 17.26 21.29 -10.51
C TRP A 25 17.60 19.79 -10.39
N ALA A 26 18.50 19.26 -11.22
CA ALA A 26 18.93 17.87 -11.14
C ALA A 26 20.06 17.63 -10.11
N GLN A 27 20.49 18.67 -9.40
CA GLN A 27 21.28 18.52 -8.18
C GLN A 27 20.34 18.67 -7.01
N GLY A 28 20.20 17.62 -6.19
CA GLY A 28 19.31 17.64 -5.03
C GLY A 28 19.61 18.80 -4.07
N PHE A 29 18.74 18.99 -3.07
CA PHE A 29 18.84 20.12 -2.14
C PHE A 29 20.03 19.97 -1.16
N PRO A 30 20.55 21.09 -0.61
CA PRO A 30 21.62 21.06 0.38
C PRO A 30 21.14 20.39 1.67
N LEU A 31 21.85 19.33 2.05
CA LEU A 31 21.65 18.55 3.26
C LEU A 31 23.02 18.32 3.89
N SER A 32 23.27 18.94 5.04
CA SER A 32 24.48 18.70 5.83
C SER A 32 24.25 17.57 6.83
N VAL A 33 25.29 16.77 7.06
CA VAL A 33 25.23 15.64 8.00
C VAL A 33 26.40 15.76 8.96
N GLU A 34 26.09 16.02 10.22
CA GLU A 34 27.02 16.09 11.33
C GLU A 34 26.96 14.79 12.12
N ALA A 35 28.12 14.18 12.39
CA ALA A 35 28.18 12.94 13.13
C ALA A 35 29.52 12.82 13.87
N PRO A 36 29.55 12.21 15.06
CA PRO A 36 30.80 11.80 15.69
C PRO A 36 31.49 10.72 14.85
N ALA A 37 32.81 10.55 15.03
CA ALA A 37 33.59 9.60 14.24
C ALA A 37 33.05 8.15 14.30
N SER A 38 32.45 7.76 15.43
CA SER A 38 31.83 6.45 15.62
C SER A 38 30.62 6.19 14.71
N LEU A 39 29.97 7.24 14.20
CA LEU A 39 28.80 7.16 13.33
C LEU A 39 29.13 7.54 11.87
N GLY A 40 30.42 7.57 11.50
CA GLY A 40 30.88 7.96 10.15
C GLY A 40 30.25 7.15 9.02
N THR A 41 30.13 5.83 9.19
CA THR A 41 29.49 4.94 8.19
C THR A 41 28.00 5.27 8.00
N VAL A 42 27.29 5.57 9.09
CA VAL A 42 25.87 5.96 9.05
C VAL A 42 25.73 7.32 8.36
N ALA A 43 26.59 8.28 8.69
CA ALA A 43 26.60 9.58 8.05
C ALA A 43 26.81 9.46 6.53
N GLU A 44 27.72 8.59 6.10
CA GLU A 44 28.00 8.41 4.67
C GLU A 44 26.85 7.77 3.91
N ARG A 45 26.15 6.82 4.53
CA ARG A 45 24.91 6.26 3.98
C ARG A 45 23.84 7.34 3.76
N ILE A 46 23.70 8.31 4.68
CA ILE A 46 22.77 9.44 4.52
C ILE A 46 23.24 10.37 3.39
N ARG A 47 24.54 10.65 3.29
CA ARG A 47 25.08 11.52 2.24
C ARG A 47 24.86 10.95 0.84
N GLN A 48 24.82 9.62 0.71
CA GLN A 48 24.58 8.90 -0.54
C GLN A 48 23.10 8.74 -0.92
N LEU A 49 22.16 9.24 -0.10
CA LEU A 49 20.73 9.19 -0.42
C LEU A 49 20.42 9.90 -1.73
N ASP A 50 19.48 9.35 -2.50
CA ASP A 50 18.97 9.98 -3.72
C ASP A 50 18.11 11.20 -3.36
N ARG A 51 18.76 12.36 -3.29
CA ARG A 51 18.14 13.64 -2.99
C ARG A 51 17.22 14.12 -4.11
N GLY A 52 17.43 13.68 -5.35
CA GLY A 52 16.56 13.99 -6.48
C GLY A 52 15.21 13.32 -6.30
N ARG A 53 15.21 12.02 -6.00
CA ARG A 53 13.97 11.27 -5.71
C ARG A 53 13.22 11.83 -4.51
N LEU A 54 13.93 12.27 -3.46
CA LEU A 54 13.31 12.91 -2.30
C LEU A 54 12.70 14.27 -2.68
N ALA A 55 13.41 15.10 -3.46
CA ALA A 55 12.88 16.37 -3.96
C ALA A 55 11.62 16.17 -4.82
N ASP A 56 11.61 15.15 -5.70
CA ASP A 56 10.43 14.80 -6.50
C ASP A 56 9.25 14.37 -5.62
N ALA A 57 9.51 13.64 -4.53
CA ALA A 57 8.49 13.21 -3.59
C ALA A 57 7.87 14.39 -2.84
N LEU A 58 8.69 15.35 -2.41
CA LEU A 58 8.25 16.60 -1.80
C LEU A 58 7.44 17.45 -2.79
N ALA A 59 7.92 17.60 -4.02
CA ALA A 59 7.25 18.37 -5.06
C ALA A 59 5.84 17.83 -5.35
N ARG A 60 5.66 16.50 -5.41
CA ARG A 60 4.33 15.88 -5.54
C ARG A 60 3.38 16.21 -4.39
N ALA A 61 3.89 16.56 -3.21
CA ALA A 61 3.09 16.99 -2.07
C ALA A 61 2.88 18.51 -2.00
N GLY A 62 3.33 19.26 -3.02
CA GLY A 62 3.32 20.73 -3.02
C GLY A 62 4.35 21.32 -2.06
N LEU A 63 5.33 20.53 -1.63
CA LEU A 63 6.35 20.94 -0.66
C LEU A 63 7.65 21.29 -1.41
N PRO A 64 8.15 22.53 -1.29
CA PRO A 64 9.48 22.86 -1.78
C PRO A 64 10.53 22.12 -0.92
N PRO A 65 11.66 21.70 -1.50
CA PRO A 65 12.74 21.14 -0.72
C PRO A 65 13.30 22.18 0.28
N PRO A 66 13.77 21.73 1.46
CA PRO A 66 14.33 22.64 2.45
C PRO A 66 15.64 23.27 1.95
N VAL A 67 15.84 24.55 2.29
CA VAL A 67 16.97 25.37 1.78
C VAL A 67 18.27 25.08 2.53
N ASP A 68 18.20 24.64 3.79
CA ASP A 68 19.36 24.30 4.62
C ASP A 68 18.95 23.26 5.66
N ALA A 69 18.86 22.00 5.24
CA ALA A 69 18.55 20.90 6.13
C ALA A 69 19.84 20.38 6.79
N ARG A 70 19.84 20.29 8.12
CA ARG A 70 20.95 19.79 8.92
C ARG A 70 20.52 18.56 9.69
N ILE A 71 21.20 17.45 9.44
CA ILE A 71 21.00 16.19 10.16
C ILE A 71 22.18 15.99 11.11
N THR A 72 21.88 15.87 12.39
CA THR A 72 22.88 15.52 13.41
C THR A 72 22.63 14.09 13.90
N LEU A 73 23.62 13.23 13.75
CA LEU A 73 23.60 11.87 14.28
C LEU A 73 24.04 11.87 15.74
N VAL A 74 23.15 11.41 16.62
CA VAL A 74 23.32 11.46 18.05
C VAL A 74 23.50 10.04 18.61
N PRO A 75 24.64 9.73 19.26
CA PRO A 75 24.82 8.46 19.96
C PRO A 75 23.86 8.29 21.14
N GLU A 76 23.52 7.05 21.48
CA GLU A 76 22.58 6.73 22.57
C GLU A 76 23.01 7.29 23.95
N GLY A 77 24.32 7.44 24.17
CA GLY A 77 24.87 8.00 25.41
C GLY A 77 24.88 9.53 25.49
N ASP A 78 24.46 10.25 24.45
CA ASP A 78 24.38 11.72 24.44
C ASP A 78 23.19 12.20 25.30
N ARG A 79 23.34 13.35 25.97
CA ARG A 79 22.27 13.93 26.82
C ARG A 79 20.97 14.16 26.05
N ARG A 80 21.05 14.47 24.75
CA ARG A 80 19.89 14.65 23.87
C ARG A 80 19.13 13.35 23.66
N ALA A 81 19.84 12.23 23.46
CA ALA A 81 19.23 10.92 23.34
C ALA A 81 18.57 10.49 24.65
N LEU A 82 19.24 10.72 25.79
CA LEU A 82 18.71 10.40 27.12
C LEU A 82 17.46 11.22 27.50
N ALA A 83 17.32 12.44 26.96
CA ALA A 83 16.15 13.29 27.17
C ALA A 83 14.95 12.93 26.26
N ALA A 84 15.19 12.22 25.15
CA ALA A 84 14.15 11.80 24.23
C ALA A 84 13.58 10.42 24.63
N PRO A 85 12.26 10.18 24.51
CA PRO A 85 11.70 8.86 24.79
C PRO A 85 12.39 7.77 23.96
N ALA A 86 12.63 6.61 24.56
CA ALA A 86 13.44 5.54 23.95
C ALA A 86 12.88 5.00 22.63
N TRP A 87 11.59 5.22 22.36
CA TRP A 87 10.94 4.82 21.11
C TRP A 87 11.09 5.86 19.98
N VAL A 88 11.57 7.07 20.27
CA VAL A 88 11.81 8.11 19.27
C VAL A 88 13.14 7.85 18.58
N ALA A 89 13.10 7.52 17.29
CA ALA A 89 14.28 7.27 16.46
C ALA A 89 14.87 8.55 15.85
N ALA A 90 14.06 9.60 15.67
CA ALA A 90 14.48 10.91 15.20
C ALA A 90 13.49 12.01 15.61
N GLN A 91 13.94 13.27 15.54
CA GLN A 91 13.12 14.44 15.83
C GLN A 91 13.54 15.62 14.95
N ALA A 92 12.60 16.15 14.19
CA ALA A 92 12.72 17.42 13.48
C ALA A 92 12.39 18.62 14.38
N PHE A 93 13.17 19.69 14.24
CA PHE A 93 13.01 20.97 14.92
C PHE A 93 12.87 22.09 13.90
N GLY A 94 11.66 22.67 13.86
CA GLY A 94 11.31 23.73 12.91
C GLY A 94 11.53 23.31 11.45
N SER A 95 12.17 24.18 10.68
CA SER A 95 12.37 24.04 9.24
C SER A 95 13.80 23.64 8.82
N ARG A 96 14.72 23.39 9.77
CA ARG A 96 16.15 23.19 9.45
C ARG A 96 16.86 22.03 10.14
N GLU A 97 16.49 21.64 11.35
CA GLU A 97 17.32 20.74 12.16
C GLU A 97 16.64 19.41 12.41
N VAL A 98 17.39 18.32 12.28
CA VAL A 98 16.94 16.96 12.58
C VAL A 98 17.97 16.27 13.44
N LEU A 99 17.54 15.71 14.56
CA LEU A 99 18.33 14.77 15.35
C LEU A 99 17.91 13.35 15.00
N ILE A 100 18.87 12.48 14.67
CA ILE A 100 18.62 11.05 14.46
C ILE A 100 19.41 10.26 15.50
N PHE A 101 18.78 9.23 16.06
CA PHE A 101 19.36 8.30 17.02
C PHE A 101 19.55 6.93 16.35
N PRO A 102 20.69 6.66 15.68
CA PRO A 102 20.83 5.48 14.82
C PRO A 102 20.63 4.14 15.53
N ALA A 103 20.91 4.08 16.84
CA ALA A 103 20.74 2.88 17.66
C ALA A 103 19.27 2.47 17.86
N ARG A 104 18.32 3.38 17.61
CA ARG A 104 16.87 3.18 17.81
C ARG A 104 16.11 2.84 16.51
N ILE A 105 16.81 2.87 15.37
CA ILE A 105 16.24 2.62 14.05
C ILE A 105 15.93 1.13 13.87
N GLY A 106 14.77 0.82 13.28
CA GLY A 106 14.27 -0.55 13.12
C GLY A 106 13.00 -0.84 13.92
N SER A 107 12.42 0.18 14.56
CA SER A 107 11.13 0.11 15.26
C SER A 107 10.05 0.92 14.51
N TYR A 108 8.81 0.43 14.53
CA TYR A 108 7.67 1.09 13.85
C TYR A 108 7.51 2.55 14.33
N PRO A 109 7.24 3.54 13.45
CA PRO A 109 6.85 3.40 12.04
C PRO A 109 8.00 3.26 11.03
N HIS A 110 9.27 3.31 11.45
CA HIS A 110 10.41 3.38 10.54
C HIS A 110 11.26 2.10 10.52
N SER A 111 11.31 1.44 9.36
CA SER A 111 12.04 0.17 9.20
C SER A 111 13.50 0.33 8.76
N SER A 112 13.91 1.51 8.30
CA SER A 112 15.28 1.79 7.83
C SER A 112 15.71 3.23 8.12
N LEU A 113 17.01 3.48 8.02
CA LEU A 113 17.60 4.81 8.18
C LEU A 113 17.12 5.77 7.09
N GLU A 114 17.05 5.29 5.86
CA GLU A 114 16.59 6.06 4.70
C GLU A 114 15.16 6.54 4.91
N THR A 115 14.32 5.63 5.40
CA THR A 115 12.93 5.90 5.75
C THR A 115 12.81 6.99 6.81
N VAL A 116 13.58 6.90 7.90
CA VAL A 116 13.64 7.95 8.91
C VAL A 116 14.05 9.30 8.30
N VAL A 117 15.14 9.33 7.52
CA VAL A 117 15.61 10.58 6.90
C VAL A 117 14.55 11.20 5.99
N TRP A 118 13.86 10.38 5.20
CA TRP A 118 12.79 10.85 4.34
C TRP A 118 11.64 11.46 5.14
N HIS A 119 11.19 10.77 6.19
CA HIS A 119 10.15 11.26 7.09
C HIS A 119 10.51 12.60 7.72
N GLU A 120 11.72 12.72 8.27
CA GLU A 120 12.17 13.95 8.93
C GLU A 120 12.36 15.12 7.95
N VAL A 121 12.85 14.85 6.73
CA VAL A 121 12.95 15.90 5.70
C VAL A 121 11.57 16.39 5.28
N VAL A 122 10.56 15.53 5.23
CA VAL A 122 9.17 15.96 4.98
C VAL A 122 8.69 16.89 6.08
N HIS A 123 9.01 16.61 7.35
CA HIS A 123 8.71 17.54 8.44
C HIS A 123 9.37 18.90 8.25
N LEU A 124 10.66 18.95 7.91
CA LEU A 124 11.35 20.21 7.65
C LEU A 124 10.70 21.00 6.52
N ALA A 125 10.42 20.32 5.39
CA ALA A 125 9.80 20.95 4.22
C ALA A 125 8.39 21.47 4.52
N LEU A 126 7.60 20.71 5.29
CA LEU A 126 6.27 21.09 5.70
C LEU A 126 6.28 22.27 6.67
N SER A 127 7.15 22.26 7.69
CA SER A 127 7.35 23.38 8.61
C SER A 127 7.81 24.64 7.87
N ALA A 128 8.77 24.51 6.96
CA ALA A 128 9.22 25.61 6.10
C ALA A 128 8.05 26.18 5.27
N ARG A 129 7.23 25.29 4.67
CA ARG A 129 6.08 25.70 3.86
C ARG A 129 4.99 26.39 4.68
N ALA A 130 4.84 26.03 5.95
CA ALA A 130 3.95 26.66 6.91
C ALA A 130 4.54 27.94 7.55
N GLY A 131 5.78 28.33 7.19
CA GLY A 131 6.45 29.47 7.82
C GLY A 131 6.67 29.27 9.32
N ASP A 132 6.99 28.03 9.73
CA ASP A 132 7.16 27.58 11.12
C ASP A 132 5.94 27.84 12.03
N ARG A 133 4.76 28.09 11.44
CA ARG A 133 3.49 28.16 12.17
C ARG A 133 3.02 26.75 12.54
N PRO A 134 2.36 26.60 13.70
CA PRO A 134 1.94 25.29 14.19
C PRO A 134 0.88 24.67 13.27
N LEU A 135 1.10 23.41 12.89
CA LEU A 135 0.10 22.54 12.26
C LEU A 135 -0.30 21.44 13.24
N PRO A 136 -1.50 20.84 13.10
CA PRO A 136 -1.88 19.69 13.91
C PRO A 136 -0.92 18.52 13.72
N ARG A 137 -0.60 17.81 14.81
CA ARG A 137 0.35 16.70 14.78
C ARG A 137 -0.06 15.59 13.81
N TRP A 138 -1.35 15.24 13.76
CA TRP A 138 -1.85 14.25 12.79
C TRP A 138 -1.56 14.65 11.34
N PHE A 139 -1.54 15.95 11.04
CA PHE A 139 -1.27 16.42 9.68
C PHE A 139 0.22 16.31 9.36
N HIS A 140 1.10 16.71 10.28
CA HIS A 140 2.55 16.49 10.17
C HIS A 140 2.87 15.02 9.89
N GLU A 141 2.43 14.14 10.79
CA GLU A 141 2.76 12.72 10.72
C GLU A 141 2.08 12.04 9.53
N GLY A 142 0.83 12.41 9.23
CA GLY A 142 0.11 11.86 8.08
C GLY A 142 0.74 12.26 6.74
N VAL A 143 1.22 13.49 6.59
CA VAL A 143 1.92 13.94 5.39
C VAL A 143 3.23 13.17 5.22
N ALA A 144 4.06 13.11 6.26
CA ALA A 144 5.34 12.40 6.25
C ALA A 144 5.18 10.92 5.90
N MET A 145 4.22 10.22 6.54
CA MET A 145 3.91 8.82 6.23
C MET A 145 3.31 8.63 4.82
N SER A 146 2.53 9.59 4.31
CA SER A 146 1.89 9.45 2.99
C SER A 146 2.85 9.69 1.82
N VAL A 147 3.94 10.42 2.03
CA VAL A 147 4.97 10.68 0.99
C VAL A 147 5.90 9.48 0.85
N GLU A 148 6.07 8.69 1.91
CA GLU A 148 7.03 7.60 2.01
C GLU A 148 6.67 6.32 1.20
N SER A 149 5.41 6.11 0.84
CA SER A 149 4.91 5.01 -0.02
C SER A 149 5.32 3.58 0.41
N GLY A 150 4.38 2.86 1.03
CA GLY A 150 4.44 1.40 1.17
C GLY A 150 3.77 0.89 2.45
N TRP A 151 2.56 0.34 2.35
CA TRP A 151 1.86 -0.27 3.48
C TRP A 151 1.91 -1.80 3.36
N GLY A 152 2.53 -2.47 4.33
CA GLY A 152 2.44 -3.93 4.47
C GLY A 152 1.08 -4.40 4.96
N PHE A 153 0.81 -5.69 4.84
CA PHE A 153 -0.45 -6.32 5.29
C PHE A 153 -0.75 -6.06 6.78
N ASP A 154 0.27 -6.12 7.65
CA ASP A 154 0.12 -5.85 9.09
C ASP A 154 -0.38 -4.42 9.39
N SER A 155 0.04 -3.44 8.58
CA SER A 155 -0.41 -2.05 8.72
C SER A 155 -1.88 -1.90 8.33
N GLN A 156 -2.33 -2.64 7.31
CA GLN A 156 -3.74 -2.66 6.89
C GLN A 156 -4.62 -3.29 7.98
N LEU A 157 -4.19 -4.40 8.59
CA LEU A 157 -4.92 -5.02 9.71
C LEU A 157 -4.99 -4.10 10.93
N ARG A 158 -3.87 -3.49 11.33
CA ARG A 158 -3.84 -2.53 12.45
C ARG A 158 -4.72 -1.32 12.20
N LEU A 159 -4.73 -0.79 10.98
CA LEU A 159 -5.60 0.31 10.58
C LEU A 159 -7.08 -0.11 10.60
N LEU A 160 -7.41 -1.33 10.15
CA LEU A 160 -8.77 -1.89 10.26
C LEU A 160 -9.22 -1.95 11.72
N PHE A 161 -8.37 -2.46 12.63
CA PHE A 161 -8.69 -2.51 14.06
C PHE A 161 -8.81 -1.12 14.70
N ALA A 162 -7.89 -0.20 14.37
CA ALA A 162 -7.95 1.17 14.87
C ALA A 162 -9.22 1.91 14.41
N ALA A 163 -9.62 1.72 13.14
CA ALA A 163 -10.84 2.30 12.61
C ALA A 163 -12.12 1.64 13.12
N ALA A 164 -12.07 0.38 13.57
CA ALA A 164 -13.22 -0.36 14.10
C ALA A 164 -13.85 0.33 15.33
N GLY A 165 -13.05 1.06 16.10
CA GLY A 165 -13.51 1.84 17.25
C GLY A 165 -14.25 3.13 16.90
N ASP A 166 -14.47 3.41 15.61
CA ASP A 166 -15.07 4.65 15.10
C ASP A 166 -14.42 5.93 15.69
N PRO A 167 -13.09 6.09 15.55
CA PRO A 167 -12.41 7.23 16.14
C PRO A 167 -12.89 8.52 15.50
N SER A 168 -13.03 9.57 16.32
CA SER A 168 -13.15 10.95 15.84
C SER A 168 -11.77 11.57 15.60
N LEU A 169 -11.71 12.71 14.91
CA LEU A 169 -10.45 13.47 14.81
C LEU A 169 -9.92 13.91 16.18
N ALA A 170 -10.80 14.13 17.16
CA ALA A 170 -10.41 14.42 18.53
C ALA A 170 -9.75 13.21 19.21
N ASP A 171 -10.23 11.99 18.93
CA ASP A 171 -9.58 10.76 19.40
C ASP A 171 -8.19 10.62 18.82
N LEU A 172 -8.00 10.89 17.53
CA LEU A 172 -6.69 10.87 16.91
C LEU A 172 -5.72 11.86 17.58
N ASN A 173 -6.18 13.07 17.88
CA ASN A 173 -5.37 14.05 18.61
C ASN A 173 -5.00 13.56 20.03
N ARG A 174 -5.92 12.87 20.72
CA ARG A 174 -5.65 12.26 22.03
C ARG A 174 -4.65 11.13 21.95
N LEU A 175 -4.72 10.28 20.92
CA LEU A 175 -3.76 9.19 20.71
C LEU A 175 -2.34 9.73 20.55
N PHE A 176 -2.16 10.82 19.78
CA PHE A 176 -0.87 11.48 19.67
C PHE A 176 -0.40 12.18 20.95
N ALA A 177 -1.30 12.48 21.90
CA ALA A 177 -0.92 13.01 23.21
C ALA A 177 -0.53 11.89 24.21
N SER A 178 -0.68 10.62 23.83
CA SER A 178 -0.31 9.46 24.66
C SER A 178 1.20 9.17 24.55
N ASP A 179 1.86 9.02 25.69
CA ASP A 179 3.27 8.61 25.76
C ASP A 179 3.45 7.07 25.70
N ILE A 180 2.38 6.32 25.44
CA ILE A 180 2.33 4.86 25.53
C ILE A 180 2.32 4.22 24.12
N GLN A 181 3.23 3.28 23.85
CA GLN A 181 3.01 2.28 22.79
C GLN A 181 2.04 1.22 23.31
N PRO A 182 0.97 0.83 22.57
CA PRO A 182 0.80 0.83 21.10
C PRO A 182 -0.04 1.97 20.49
N ASP A 183 -0.57 2.90 21.28
CA ASP A 183 -1.52 3.94 20.84
C ASP A 183 -0.94 4.85 19.74
N ASN A 184 0.35 5.16 19.84
CA ASN A 184 1.06 5.96 18.84
C ASN A 184 1.07 5.28 17.46
N ALA A 185 1.25 3.96 17.38
CA ALA A 185 1.27 3.26 16.09
C ALA A 185 -0.09 3.35 15.37
N ALA A 186 -1.19 3.24 16.11
CA ALA A 186 -2.53 3.45 15.56
C ALA A 186 -2.74 4.90 15.13
N ALA A 187 -2.22 5.87 15.88
CA ALA A 187 -2.28 7.29 15.52
C ALA A 187 -1.58 7.58 14.18
N TYR A 188 -0.36 7.06 13.99
CA TYR A 188 0.37 7.18 12.72
C TYR A 188 -0.43 6.60 11.55
N LEU A 189 -1.04 5.41 11.71
CA LEU A 189 -1.85 4.78 10.68
C LEU A 189 -3.10 5.59 10.32
N LEU A 190 -3.86 6.04 11.32
CA LEU A 190 -5.09 6.82 11.12
C LEU A 190 -4.79 8.17 10.45
N ALA A 191 -3.74 8.84 10.89
CA ALA A 191 -3.26 10.10 10.31
C ALA A 191 -2.85 9.92 8.84
N ALA A 192 -2.08 8.88 8.54
CA ALA A 192 -1.62 8.62 7.19
C ALA A 192 -2.77 8.19 6.26
N ALA A 193 -3.75 7.43 6.78
CA ALA A 193 -4.96 7.07 6.05
C ALA A 193 -5.79 8.30 5.68
N LEU A 194 -5.97 9.22 6.64
CA LEU A 194 -6.65 10.50 6.43
C LEU A 194 -5.93 11.34 5.37
N VAL A 195 -4.63 11.61 5.53
CA VAL A 195 -3.90 12.45 4.56
C VAL A 195 -3.82 11.80 3.18
N SER A 196 -3.63 10.48 3.09
CA SER A 196 -3.63 9.77 1.81
C SER A 196 -4.99 9.85 1.11
N ASP A 197 -6.09 9.74 1.86
CA ASP A 197 -7.43 9.90 1.32
C ASP A 197 -7.69 11.33 0.84
N VAL A 198 -7.31 12.35 1.62
CA VAL A 198 -7.41 13.76 1.21
C VAL A 198 -6.62 14.04 -0.06
N ARG A 199 -5.37 13.55 -0.16
CA ARG A 199 -4.53 13.70 -1.35
C ARG A 199 -5.12 13.01 -2.58
N ARG A 200 -5.75 11.84 -2.39
CA ARG A 200 -6.43 11.12 -3.48
C ARG A 200 -7.67 11.87 -3.96
N THR A 201 -8.44 12.46 -3.06
CA THR A 201 -9.72 13.11 -3.37
C THR A 201 -9.54 14.52 -3.92
N HIS A 202 -8.62 15.30 -3.35
CA HIS A 202 -8.47 16.74 -3.64
C HIS A 202 -7.17 17.08 -4.38
N GLY A 203 -6.32 16.09 -4.66
CA GLY A 203 -5.06 16.27 -5.37
C GLY A 203 -3.83 16.11 -4.47
N PRO A 204 -2.70 15.67 -5.03
CA PRO A 204 -1.55 15.27 -4.24
C PRO A 204 -0.83 16.44 -3.56
N GLU A 205 -1.01 17.67 -4.07
CA GLU A 205 -0.36 18.93 -3.63
C GLU A 205 -1.07 19.63 -2.45
N VAL A 206 -2.24 19.13 -2.04
CA VAL A 206 -3.04 19.68 -0.93
C VAL A 206 -2.24 19.97 0.34
N PRO A 207 -1.30 19.10 0.78
CA PRO A 207 -0.50 19.39 1.96
C PRO A 207 0.25 20.73 1.89
N GLY A 208 0.95 20.96 0.78
CA GLY A 208 1.70 22.19 0.56
C GLY A 208 0.84 23.41 0.36
N GLU A 209 -0.35 23.25 -0.21
CA GLU A 209 -1.35 24.32 -0.36
C GLU A 209 -1.97 24.77 0.95
N VAL A 210 -2.30 23.83 1.83
CA VAL A 210 -2.82 24.12 3.17
C VAL A 210 -1.74 24.80 3.99
N ALA A 211 -0.52 24.25 3.99
CA ALA A 211 0.62 24.84 4.69
C ALA A 211 0.92 26.27 4.22
N ALA A 212 0.85 26.55 2.92
CA ALA A 212 1.04 27.90 2.38
C ALA A 212 0.04 28.92 2.93
N ARG A 213 -1.24 28.52 3.03
CA ARG A 213 -2.30 29.38 3.58
C ARG A 213 -2.12 29.60 5.09
N VAL A 214 -1.67 28.57 5.81
CA VAL A 214 -1.28 28.71 7.22
C VAL A 214 -0.12 29.68 7.37
N ALA A 215 0.90 29.59 6.51
CA ALA A 215 2.02 30.54 6.50
C ALA A 215 1.54 31.99 6.31
N ALA A 216 0.53 32.20 5.48
CA ALA A 216 -0.13 33.50 5.28
C ALA A 216 -0.96 33.99 6.48
N GLY A 217 -1.05 33.23 7.57
CA GLY A 217 -1.74 33.60 8.82
C GLY A 217 -3.15 33.04 8.96
N MET A 218 -3.62 32.23 8.00
CA MET A 218 -4.94 31.60 8.10
C MET A 218 -4.91 30.47 9.15
N PRO A 219 -5.91 30.38 10.05
CA PRO A 219 -6.01 29.24 10.97
C PRO A 219 -6.10 27.92 10.21
N PHE A 220 -5.40 26.87 10.67
CA PHE A 220 -5.30 25.59 9.96
C PHE A 220 -6.65 25.04 9.49
N ARG A 221 -7.67 25.05 10.35
CA ARG A 221 -9.00 24.53 10.00
C ARG A 221 -9.63 25.27 8.83
N GLN A 222 -9.43 26.58 8.75
CA GLN A 222 -9.92 27.41 7.64
C GLN A 222 -9.06 27.21 6.38
N ALA A 223 -7.74 27.11 6.53
CA ALA A 223 -6.81 26.82 5.43
C ALA A 223 -7.12 25.48 4.77
N PHE A 224 -7.38 24.45 5.58
CA PHE A 224 -7.79 23.13 5.12
C PHE A 224 -9.11 23.22 4.33
N ALA A 225 -10.15 23.81 4.93
CA ALA A 225 -11.45 23.95 4.27
C ALA A 225 -11.42 24.80 2.99
N ALA A 226 -10.55 25.81 2.94
CA ALA A 226 -10.37 26.63 1.74
C ALA A 226 -9.72 25.87 0.57
N VAL A 227 -8.95 24.80 0.85
CA VAL A 227 -8.29 23.96 -0.16
C VAL A 227 -9.17 22.78 -0.55
N THR A 228 -9.75 22.09 0.43
CA THR A 228 -10.48 20.84 0.20
C THR A 228 -11.98 21.03 0.00
N GLY A 229 -12.54 22.16 0.44
CA GLY A 229 -13.99 22.36 0.55
C GLY A 229 -14.64 21.62 1.73
N GLU A 230 -13.85 20.91 2.53
CA GLU A 230 -14.31 20.13 3.69
C GLU A 230 -13.59 20.57 4.96
N VAL A 231 -14.23 20.43 6.12
CA VAL A 231 -13.51 20.59 7.40
C VAL A 231 -12.75 19.29 7.73
N PRO A 232 -11.64 19.35 8.49
CA PRO A 232 -10.81 18.17 8.78
C PRO A 232 -11.59 16.99 9.37
N GLU A 233 -12.60 17.26 10.19
CA GLU A 233 -13.42 16.24 10.83
C GLU A 233 -14.20 15.42 9.79
N THR A 234 -14.82 16.08 8.81
CA THR A 234 -15.57 15.41 7.74
C THR A 234 -14.66 14.55 6.86
N SER A 235 -13.46 15.04 6.54
CA SER A 235 -12.49 14.25 5.78
C SER A 235 -11.99 13.03 6.57
N ALA A 236 -11.84 13.15 7.90
CA ALA A 236 -11.50 12.03 8.78
C ALA A 236 -12.58 10.95 8.79
N ASP A 237 -13.84 11.35 8.97
CA ASP A 237 -14.98 10.42 8.95
C ASP A 237 -15.06 9.68 7.61
N ARG A 238 -14.84 10.39 6.50
CA ARG A 238 -14.84 9.81 5.15
C ARG A 238 -13.67 8.84 4.94
N ALA A 239 -12.46 9.22 5.33
CA ALA A 239 -11.25 8.41 5.17
C ALA A 239 -11.36 7.07 5.92
N TRP A 240 -11.95 7.07 7.12
CA TRP A 240 -12.06 5.88 7.96
C TRP A 240 -13.32 5.04 7.69
N ALA A 241 -14.31 5.58 6.97
CA ALA A 241 -15.56 4.87 6.64
C ALA A 241 -15.35 3.56 5.88
N SER A 242 -14.37 3.50 4.98
CA SER A 242 -14.04 2.28 4.24
C SER A 242 -13.55 1.18 5.18
N TYR A 243 -12.68 1.52 6.13
CA TYR A 243 -12.13 0.60 7.12
C TYR A 243 -13.19 0.16 8.13
N ARG A 244 -14.07 1.06 8.58
CA ARG A 244 -15.24 0.73 9.42
C ARG A 244 -16.14 -0.30 8.76
N ARG A 245 -16.44 -0.14 7.47
CA ARG A 245 -17.28 -1.10 6.73
C ARG A 245 -16.67 -2.48 6.65
N TRP A 246 -15.35 -2.61 6.59
CA TRP A 246 -14.71 -3.93 6.65
C TRP A 246 -14.63 -4.45 8.09
N ALA A 247 -14.36 -3.58 9.05
CA ALA A 247 -14.35 -3.89 10.47
C ALA A 247 -15.69 -4.41 10.98
N SER A 248 -16.81 -3.89 10.47
CA SER A 248 -18.15 -4.34 10.89
C SER A 248 -18.47 -5.79 10.48
N TRP A 249 -17.73 -6.37 9.52
CA TRP A 249 -17.88 -7.78 9.12
C TRP A 249 -17.00 -8.72 9.94
N LEU A 250 -16.00 -8.22 10.69
CA LEU A 250 -15.12 -9.06 11.50
C LEU A 250 -15.92 -9.96 12.47
N PRO A 251 -16.86 -9.44 13.28
CA PRO A 251 -17.65 -10.28 14.17
C PRO A 251 -18.49 -11.35 13.45
N VAL A 252 -18.92 -11.06 12.20
CA VAL A 252 -19.67 -12.01 11.37
C VAL A 252 -18.74 -13.13 10.89
N LEU A 253 -17.52 -12.81 10.45
CA LEU A 253 -16.52 -13.77 9.98
C LEU A 253 -15.87 -14.58 11.10
N THR A 254 -15.70 -14.00 12.29
CA THR A 254 -15.09 -14.67 13.44
C THR A 254 -16.11 -15.29 14.39
N GLY A 255 -17.41 -15.04 14.18
CA GLY A 255 -18.48 -15.62 14.95
C GLY A 255 -18.60 -17.13 14.69
N GLY A 256 -19.07 -17.88 15.71
CA GLY A 256 -19.21 -19.34 15.61
C GLY A 256 -20.07 -19.81 14.42
N GLY A 257 -21.00 -18.96 13.94
CA GLY A 257 -21.83 -19.24 12.76
C GLY A 257 -21.06 -19.29 11.43
N PHE A 258 -19.94 -18.56 11.28
CA PHE A 258 -19.15 -18.58 10.06
C PHE A 258 -18.46 -19.93 9.84
N LEU A 259 -17.95 -20.54 10.91
CA LEU A 259 -17.40 -21.89 10.86
C LEU A 259 -18.45 -22.86 10.31
N TRP A 260 -19.68 -22.82 10.84
CA TRP A 260 -20.78 -23.65 10.36
C TRP A 260 -21.16 -23.35 8.90
N LEU A 261 -21.15 -22.08 8.49
CA LEU A 261 -21.39 -21.69 7.09
C LEU A 261 -20.33 -22.27 6.14
N VAL A 262 -19.04 -22.22 6.52
CA VAL A 262 -17.95 -22.82 5.75
C VAL A 262 -18.08 -24.34 5.70
N ILE A 263 -18.38 -24.99 6.83
CA ILE A 263 -18.61 -26.44 6.89
C ILE A 263 -19.78 -26.84 5.98
N LEU A 264 -20.89 -26.11 6.02
CA LEU A 264 -22.07 -26.34 5.17
C LEU A 264 -21.76 -26.12 3.69
N LEU A 265 -20.98 -25.09 3.36
CA LEU A 265 -20.55 -24.84 1.98
C LEU A 265 -19.70 -25.99 1.45
N LEU A 266 -18.71 -26.45 2.23
CA LEU A 266 -17.86 -27.59 1.88
C LEU A 266 -18.67 -28.88 1.75
N ALA A 267 -19.62 -29.12 2.66
CA ALA A 267 -20.54 -30.24 2.60
C ALA A 267 -21.41 -30.18 1.33
N GLY A 268 -21.93 -29.00 0.97
CA GLY A 268 -22.67 -28.77 -0.26
C GLY A 268 -21.81 -29.04 -1.50
N ILE A 269 -20.59 -28.49 -1.57
CA ILE A 269 -19.64 -28.73 -2.66
C ILE A 269 -19.35 -30.23 -2.80
N ALA A 270 -19.08 -30.92 -1.69
CA ALA A 270 -18.84 -32.36 -1.67
C ALA A 270 -20.09 -33.14 -2.13
N PHE A 271 -21.28 -32.74 -1.71
CA PHE A 271 -22.54 -33.34 -2.12
C PHE A 271 -22.78 -33.18 -3.63
N PHE A 272 -22.63 -31.97 -4.17
CA PHE A 272 -22.75 -31.71 -5.61
C PHE A 272 -21.68 -32.43 -6.43
N ALA A 273 -20.44 -32.48 -5.93
CA ALA A 273 -19.39 -33.29 -6.54
C ALA A 273 -19.75 -34.78 -6.54
N SER A 274 -20.34 -35.29 -5.46
CA SER A 274 -20.80 -36.68 -5.36
C SER A 274 -21.94 -36.99 -6.32
N LEU A 275 -22.89 -36.05 -6.51
CA LEU A 275 -23.99 -36.18 -7.46
C LEU A 275 -23.47 -36.22 -8.90
N ARG A 276 -22.51 -35.35 -9.25
CA ARG A 276 -21.86 -35.36 -10.57
C ARG A 276 -21.09 -36.67 -10.80
N ARG A 277 -20.42 -37.20 -9.78
CA ARG A 277 -19.73 -38.51 -9.85
C ARG A 277 -20.72 -39.66 -10.05
N ARG A 278 -21.81 -39.69 -9.29
CA ARG A 278 -22.88 -40.72 -9.41
C ARG A 278 -23.57 -40.68 -10.77
N ALA A 279 -23.84 -39.49 -11.31
CA ALA A 279 -24.40 -39.34 -12.65
C ALA A 279 -23.45 -39.84 -13.75
N ARG A 280 -22.15 -39.59 -13.61
CA ARG A 280 -21.12 -40.15 -14.53
C ARG A 280 -21.02 -41.67 -14.42
N GLN A 281 -21.17 -42.21 -13.21
CA GLN A 281 -21.10 -43.65 -12.96
C GLN A 281 -22.31 -44.40 -13.54
N ARG A 282 -23.53 -43.85 -13.40
CA ARG A 282 -24.73 -44.41 -14.05
C ARG A 282 -24.61 -44.44 -15.57
N ARG A 283 -24.10 -43.36 -16.18
CA ARG A 283 -23.87 -43.31 -17.63
C ARG A 283 -22.92 -44.41 -18.11
N ARG A 284 -21.88 -44.73 -17.33
CA ARG A 284 -20.96 -45.84 -17.66
C ARG A 284 -21.65 -47.20 -17.58
N TRP A 285 -22.44 -47.45 -16.53
CA TRP A 285 -23.20 -48.69 -16.40
C TRP A 285 -24.25 -48.86 -17.50
N GLU A 286 -24.96 -47.79 -17.88
CA GLU A 286 -25.92 -47.83 -19.01
C GLU A 286 -25.24 -48.03 -20.37
N GLU A 287 -23.97 -47.63 -20.52
CA GLU A 287 -23.17 -47.90 -21.74
C GLU A 287 -22.66 -49.35 -21.76
N GLU A 288 -22.28 -49.89 -20.60
CA GLU A 288 -21.88 -51.31 -20.43
C GLU A 288 -23.07 -52.24 -20.67
N GLU A 289 -24.23 -52.01 -20.04
CA GLU A 289 -25.45 -52.80 -20.25
C GLU A 289 -25.90 -52.79 -21.72
N ARG A 290 -25.87 -51.62 -22.38
CA ARG A 290 -26.21 -51.53 -23.81
C ARG A 290 -25.24 -52.30 -24.70
N ARG A 291 -23.95 -52.35 -24.34
CA ARG A 291 -22.96 -53.16 -25.05
C ARG A 291 -23.24 -54.64 -24.83
N GLU A 292 -23.43 -55.05 -23.58
CA GLU A 292 -23.74 -56.45 -23.23
C GLU A 292 -25.04 -56.93 -23.89
N GLU A 293 -26.09 -56.12 -23.92
CA GLU A 293 -27.34 -56.42 -24.62
C GLU A 293 -27.14 -56.53 -26.14
N SER A 294 -26.35 -55.63 -26.74
CA SER A 294 -26.01 -55.70 -28.16
C SER A 294 -25.20 -56.95 -28.50
N GLU A 295 -24.24 -57.32 -27.65
CA GLU A 295 -23.43 -58.52 -27.80
C GLU A 295 -24.25 -59.80 -27.58
N ALA A 296 -25.13 -59.81 -26.58
CA ALA A 296 -26.05 -60.92 -26.32
C ALA A 296 -27.07 -61.08 -27.45
N SER A 297 -27.59 -59.98 -28.02
CA SER A 297 -28.45 -60.00 -29.20
C SER A 297 -27.69 -60.53 -30.41
N ALA A 298 -26.46 -60.05 -30.66
CA ALA A 298 -25.63 -60.54 -31.75
C ALA A 298 -25.31 -62.04 -31.62
N ARG A 299 -25.01 -62.51 -30.40
CA ARG A 299 -24.83 -63.95 -30.11
C ARG A 299 -26.11 -64.75 -30.32
N ARG A 300 -27.28 -64.23 -29.92
CA ARG A 300 -28.58 -64.88 -30.17
C ARG A 300 -28.90 -64.94 -31.66
N THR A 301 -28.64 -63.87 -32.42
CA THR A 301 -28.81 -63.86 -33.88
C THR A 301 -27.88 -64.87 -34.55
N HIS A 302 -26.63 -64.99 -34.09
CA HIS A 302 -25.67 -65.98 -34.58
C HIS A 302 -26.03 -67.44 -34.20
N LEU A 303 -26.69 -67.67 -33.07
CA LEU A 303 -27.15 -69.01 -32.66
C LEU A 303 -28.50 -69.41 -33.29
N ALA A 304 -29.31 -68.43 -33.68
CA ALA A 304 -30.62 -68.60 -34.31
C ALA A 304 -30.55 -68.68 -35.85
N ASP A 305 -29.34 -68.64 -36.42
CA ASP A 305 -29.11 -68.91 -37.83
C ASP A 305 -28.83 -70.42 -38.04
N PRO A 306 -29.80 -71.21 -38.52
CA PRO A 306 -29.61 -72.63 -38.78
C PRO A 306 -28.66 -72.90 -39.97
N GLU A 307 -28.28 -71.90 -40.78
CA GLU A 307 -27.34 -72.09 -41.90
C GLU A 307 -25.87 -72.19 -41.43
N ALA A 308 -25.48 -71.54 -40.33
CA ALA A 308 -24.10 -71.60 -39.84
C ALA A 308 -23.76 -72.93 -39.13
N LEU A 309 -24.74 -73.59 -38.49
CA LEU A 309 -24.58 -74.93 -37.90
C LEU A 309 -24.73 -76.06 -38.94
N ALA A 310 -25.37 -75.78 -40.08
CA ALA A 310 -25.40 -76.69 -41.22
C ALA A 310 -24.07 -76.66 -42.00
N ALA A 311 -23.42 -75.48 -42.12
CA ALA A 311 -22.15 -75.34 -42.84
C ALA A 311 -20.92 -75.99 -42.15
N ASP A 312 -20.91 -76.16 -40.81
CA ASP A 312 -19.83 -76.90 -40.09
C ASP A 312 -20.12 -78.42 -39.97
N ARG A 313 -21.36 -78.87 -40.26
CA ARG A 313 -21.70 -80.30 -40.31
C ARG A 313 -21.61 -80.90 -41.71
N ASP A 314 -21.75 -80.10 -42.77
CA ASP A 314 -21.71 -80.57 -44.16
C ASP A 314 -20.28 -80.77 -44.71
N ASP A 315 -19.24 -80.30 -44.01
CA ASP A 315 -17.83 -80.47 -44.40
C ASP A 315 -17.11 -81.63 -43.65
N ARG A 316 -17.86 -82.44 -42.87
CA ARG A 316 -17.28 -83.52 -42.03
C ARG A 316 -17.83 -84.93 -42.24
N ASP A 317 -18.67 -85.16 -43.24
CA ASP A 317 -19.05 -86.49 -43.75
C ASP A 317 -19.21 -86.32 -45.27
N GLU A 318 -18.39 -86.81 -46.21
CA GLU A 318 -17.86 -88.17 -46.41
C GLU A 318 -17.01 -88.17 -47.74
N PRO A 319 -16.49 -89.29 -48.30
CA PRO A 319 -15.12 -89.79 -48.14
C PRO A 319 -14.25 -89.82 -49.42
N LYS A 320 -12.98 -90.18 -49.22
CA LYS A 320 -12.01 -90.64 -50.23
C LYS A 320 -12.59 -91.73 -51.16
N ARG A 321 -12.35 -91.56 -52.46
CA ARG A 321 -11.86 -92.61 -53.35
C ARG A 321 -10.78 -92.06 -54.27
#